data_AF-A0A537C0G0-F1
#
_entry.id   AF-A0A537C0G0-F1
#
_cell.length_a   1.000
_cell.length_b   1.000
_cell.length_c   1.000
_cell.angle_alpha   90.00
_cell.angle_beta   90.00
_cell.angle_gamma   90.00
#
_symmetry.space_group_name_H-M   'P 1'
#
loop_
_entity.id
_entity.type
_entity.pdbx_description
1 polymer ?
#
loop_
_entity_poly.entity_id
_entity_poly.type
_entity_poly.pdbx_seq_one_letter_code
_entity_poly.pdbx_strand_id
1 'polypeptide(L)'
;MSDQFWMIWPGNAVASALILFAIAMPFLYAARRLVHDLLHSIGRMVGGPFRLGARWLFATARDMKERNSVVLLAHGREEVGQHIEREFERISALVTRDLEGYPALQRKLLEEITRVEEDYKKCGEVPPPPPEWVEAVTSISKVKSDSNEMVQRILEEIKRSVHTIHDKALGEYRRAYESRHKILNGFMPFWRSLDKTFGQVDQKLTGLQQTSSKIDAQMEKYEQINKKTDKAEHALTVSAFTQFAISTMVLLIAVGGALVNFKLIALPFSEMVGSGDYLTSTMRMSDVAALVIIFLEATMGLFVMETLRITHLFPLIANMNDRMRHRMLWVAVVFLFVFAGIEAALALMRDMLSADRQALVQSLASAKAAAPDPLLRLIPTTAQMVLGFFLPFALAFVAIPLESFVYSLRTVGGAFLVMLIRATAFVLRVLGNLVRQLCRVLIGVYDFTIVLPLLVERLVKAARSEGDSSESRPVKRAA
;
A
#
# COMPACT_ATOMS: atom_id res chain seq x y z
N MET A 1 -54.13 42.20 37.95
CA MET A 1 -55.44 42.26 37.26
C MET A 1 -55.18 42.35 35.76
N SER A 2 -55.04 41.22 35.06
CA SER A 2 -54.87 41.24 33.59
C SER A 2 -54.96 39.85 32.92
N ASP A 3 -55.83 38.93 33.38
CA ASP A 3 -55.93 37.59 32.77
C ASP A 3 -57.38 37.15 32.40
N GLN A 4 -58.34 38.07 32.38
CA GLN A 4 -59.77 37.74 32.13
C GLN A 4 -60.33 38.26 30.81
N PHE A 5 -59.50 38.58 29.81
CA PHE A 5 -60.00 39.10 28.52
C PHE A 5 -60.74 38.04 27.66
N TRP A 6 -60.60 36.74 27.99
CA TRP A 6 -61.19 35.63 27.22
C TRP A 6 -62.38 34.93 27.92
N MET A 7 -62.72 35.32 29.16
CA MET A 7 -63.87 34.75 29.88
C MET A 7 -65.14 35.52 29.56
N ILE A 8 -65.90 35.05 28.56
CA ILE A 8 -67.24 35.56 28.26
C ILE A 8 -68.21 35.25 29.43
N TRP A 9 -67.95 34.19 30.21
CA TRP A 9 -68.71 33.80 31.39
C TRP A 9 -67.83 33.78 32.65
N PRO A 10 -68.13 34.59 33.69
CA PRO A 10 -67.33 34.61 34.91
C PRO A 10 -67.53 33.33 35.72
N GLY A 11 -66.42 32.68 36.10
CA GLY A 11 -66.41 31.50 36.99
C GLY A 11 -66.39 30.12 36.30
N ASN A 12 -66.53 30.02 34.97
CA ASN A 12 -66.39 28.74 34.26
C ASN A 12 -65.59 28.89 32.95
N ALA A 13 -64.31 28.56 33.01
CA ALA A 13 -63.38 28.63 31.88
C ALA A 13 -63.77 27.69 30.73
N VAL A 14 -64.35 26.52 31.05
CA VAL A 14 -64.76 25.52 30.06
C VAL A 14 -65.96 26.02 29.24
N ALA A 15 -66.95 26.64 29.89
CA ALA A 15 -68.12 27.20 29.22
C ALA A 15 -67.76 28.37 28.29
N SER A 16 -66.87 29.26 28.74
CA SER A 16 -66.38 30.38 27.92
C SER A 16 -65.61 29.89 26.68
N ALA A 17 -64.78 28.85 26.84
CA ALA A 17 -64.03 28.25 25.73
C ALA A 17 -64.97 27.56 24.70
N LEU A 18 -66.02 26.89 25.14
CA LEU A 18 -67.01 26.26 24.25
C LEU A 18 -67.82 27.29 23.44
N ILE A 19 -68.20 28.41 24.05
CA ILE A 19 -68.93 29.49 23.35
C ILE A 19 -68.02 30.15 22.31
N LEU A 20 -66.78 30.46 22.67
CA LEU A 20 -65.78 30.98 21.72
C LEU A 20 -65.52 30.02 20.57
N PHE A 21 -65.41 28.71 20.85
CA PHE A 21 -65.25 27.69 19.83
C PHE A 21 -66.45 27.62 18.88
N ALA A 22 -67.68 27.68 19.42
CA ALA A 22 -68.90 27.70 18.62
C ALA A 22 -69.01 28.94 17.71
N ILE A 23 -68.59 30.12 18.19
CA ILE A 23 -68.54 31.36 17.41
C ILE A 23 -67.44 31.30 16.33
N ALA A 24 -66.28 30.73 16.65
CA ALA A 24 -65.16 30.60 15.71
C ALA A 24 -65.44 29.59 14.59
N MET A 25 -66.34 28.62 14.83
CA MET A 25 -66.63 27.51 13.93
C MET A 25 -67.07 27.90 12.50
N PRO A 26 -68.04 28.81 12.28
CA PRO A 26 -68.43 29.26 10.94
C PRO A 26 -67.30 30.00 10.21
N PHE A 27 -66.47 30.76 10.92
CA PHE A 27 -65.30 31.43 10.33
C PHE A 27 -64.24 30.42 9.90
N LEU A 28 -63.97 29.41 10.72
CA LEU A 28 -63.09 28.30 10.37
C LEU A 28 -63.61 27.53 9.15
N TYR A 29 -64.92 27.23 9.10
CA TYR A 29 -65.50 26.54 7.95
C TYR A 29 -65.41 27.36 6.64
N ALA A 30 -65.68 28.67 6.69
CA ALA A 30 -65.56 29.54 5.52
C ALA A 30 -64.10 29.66 5.02
N ALA A 31 -63.13 29.67 5.94
CA ALA A 31 -61.71 29.75 5.62
C ALA A 31 -61.10 28.44 5.07
N ARG A 32 -61.85 27.33 5.07
CA ARG A 32 -61.33 25.99 4.75
C ARG A 32 -60.56 25.91 3.44
N ARG A 33 -61.14 26.42 2.35
CA ARG A 33 -60.50 26.38 1.01
C ARG A 33 -59.19 27.16 1.02
N LEU A 34 -59.19 28.35 1.62
CA LEU A 34 -58.01 29.20 1.74
C LEU A 34 -56.90 28.52 2.56
N VAL A 35 -57.25 27.89 3.69
CA VAL A 35 -56.29 27.18 4.55
C VAL A 35 -55.71 25.96 3.86
N HIS A 36 -56.53 25.17 3.15
CA HIS A 36 -56.07 24.03 2.36
C HIS A 36 -55.10 24.48 1.25
N ASP A 37 -55.46 25.52 0.50
CA ASP A 37 -54.62 26.07 -0.58
C ASP A 37 -53.31 26.67 -0.06
N LEU A 38 -53.34 27.35 1.09
CA LEU A 38 -52.15 27.87 1.78
C LEU A 38 -51.24 26.74 2.26
N LEU A 39 -51.77 25.70 2.89
CA LEU A 39 -50.95 24.56 3.34
C LEU A 39 -50.38 23.77 2.16
N HIS A 40 -51.12 23.63 1.06
CA HIS A 40 -50.63 23.02 -0.19
C HIS A 40 -49.55 23.88 -0.86
N SER A 41 -49.70 25.21 -0.85
CA SER A 41 -48.72 26.12 -1.47
C SER A 41 -47.43 26.17 -0.64
N ILE A 42 -47.51 26.25 0.69
CA ILE A 42 -46.35 26.18 1.60
C ILE A 42 -45.64 24.84 1.46
N GLY A 43 -46.39 23.73 1.44
CA GLY A 43 -45.81 22.39 1.26
C GLY A 43 -45.08 22.22 -0.08
N ARG A 44 -45.56 22.87 -1.15
CA ARG A 44 -44.88 22.89 -2.46
C ARG A 44 -43.70 23.85 -2.49
N MET A 45 -43.83 25.03 -1.90
CA MET A 45 -42.80 26.07 -1.85
C MET A 45 -41.58 25.59 -1.06
N VAL A 46 -41.80 24.92 0.07
CA VAL A 46 -40.71 24.40 0.92
C VAL A 46 -40.26 23.02 0.45
N GLY A 47 -41.18 22.11 0.13
CA GLY A 47 -40.85 20.73 -0.27
C GLY A 47 -40.35 20.59 -1.72
N GLY A 48 -40.51 21.60 -2.57
CA GLY A 48 -40.04 21.63 -3.96
C GLY A 48 -38.52 21.76 -4.07
N PRO A 49 -37.92 22.85 -3.54
CA PRO A 49 -36.48 23.08 -3.53
C PRO A 49 -35.68 21.93 -2.92
N PHE A 50 -36.17 21.33 -1.82
CA PHE A 50 -35.51 20.17 -1.20
C PHE A 50 -35.39 18.97 -2.14
N ARG A 51 -36.42 18.65 -2.93
CA ARG A 51 -36.34 17.56 -3.93
C ARG A 51 -35.47 17.92 -5.11
N LEU A 52 -35.48 19.19 -5.53
CA LEU A 52 -34.68 19.65 -6.66
C LEU A 52 -33.19 19.63 -6.29
N GLY A 53 -32.86 20.13 -5.09
CA GLY A 53 -31.53 20.02 -4.49
C GLY A 53 -31.09 18.56 -4.31
N ALA A 54 -31.97 17.68 -3.80
CA ALA A 54 -31.66 16.25 -3.70
C ALA A 54 -31.32 15.62 -5.06
N ARG A 55 -32.13 15.89 -6.10
CA ARG A 55 -31.87 15.37 -7.46
C ARG A 55 -30.56 15.88 -8.02
N TRP A 56 -30.28 17.17 -7.83
CA TRP A 56 -29.02 17.79 -8.26
C TRP A 56 -27.83 17.15 -7.55
N LEU A 57 -27.85 17.03 -6.22
CA LEU A 57 -26.78 16.38 -5.46
C LEU A 57 -26.59 14.90 -5.84
N PHE A 58 -27.67 14.16 -6.14
CA PHE A 58 -27.54 12.78 -6.65
C PHE A 58 -26.90 12.73 -8.04
N ALA A 59 -27.15 13.71 -8.91
CA ALA A 59 -26.47 13.83 -10.19
C ALA A 59 -24.98 14.15 -9.97
N THR A 60 -24.67 15.18 -9.19
CA THR A 60 -23.29 15.57 -8.84
C THR A 60 -22.52 14.41 -8.22
N ALA A 61 -23.12 13.63 -7.32
CA ALA A 61 -22.47 12.45 -6.73
C ALA A 61 -22.19 11.32 -7.72
N ARG A 62 -22.95 11.21 -8.81
CA ARG A 62 -22.66 10.25 -9.89
C ARG A 62 -21.49 10.75 -10.74
N ASP A 63 -21.52 12.02 -11.14
CA ASP A 63 -20.45 12.63 -11.92
C ASP A 63 -19.11 12.62 -11.16
N MET A 64 -19.15 12.88 -9.84
CA MET A 64 -17.97 12.81 -8.99
C MET A 64 -17.43 11.39 -8.83
N LYS A 65 -18.30 10.37 -8.74
CA LYS A 65 -17.87 8.98 -8.69
C LYS A 65 -17.13 8.60 -9.98
N GLU A 66 -17.68 8.99 -11.13
CA GLU A 66 -17.07 8.71 -12.43
C GLU A 66 -15.70 9.39 -12.58
N ARG A 67 -15.59 10.67 -12.22
CA ARG A 67 -14.31 11.39 -12.20
C ARG A 67 -13.29 10.73 -11.27
N ASN A 68 -13.72 10.29 -10.08
CA ASN A 68 -12.83 9.63 -9.13
C ASN A 68 -12.33 8.29 -9.68
N SER A 69 -13.20 7.49 -10.31
CA SER A 69 -12.82 6.23 -10.97
C SER A 69 -11.81 6.46 -12.11
N VAL A 70 -12.02 7.48 -12.95
CA VAL A 70 -11.08 7.82 -14.03
C VAL A 70 -9.70 8.16 -13.49
N VAL A 71 -9.62 8.97 -12.43
CA VAL A 71 -8.34 9.34 -11.81
C VAL A 71 -7.67 8.14 -11.15
N LEU A 72 -8.43 7.29 -10.45
CA LEU A 72 -7.92 6.09 -9.80
C LEU A 72 -7.34 5.10 -10.81
N LEU A 73 -8.05 4.86 -11.92
CA LEU A 73 -7.59 3.97 -12.98
C LEU A 73 -6.38 4.55 -13.73
N ALA A 74 -6.33 5.87 -13.95
CA ALA A 74 -5.17 6.52 -14.55
C ALA A 74 -3.92 6.37 -13.66
N HIS A 75 -4.07 6.58 -12.35
CA HIS A 75 -2.96 6.44 -11.40
C HIS A 75 -2.51 4.98 -11.27
N GLY A 76 -3.44 4.04 -11.12
CA GLY A 76 -3.12 2.60 -11.08
C GLY A 76 -2.46 2.11 -12.36
N ARG A 77 -2.81 2.69 -13.52
CA ARG A 77 -2.15 2.39 -14.80
C ARG A 77 -0.70 2.88 -14.81
N GLU A 78 -0.43 4.08 -14.29
CA GLU A 78 0.91 4.63 -14.21
C GLU A 78 1.81 3.81 -13.27
N GLU A 79 1.31 3.47 -12.08
CA GLU A 79 2.06 2.69 -11.09
C GLU A 79 2.40 1.29 -11.60
N VAL A 80 1.41 0.55 -12.12
CA VAL A 80 1.63 -0.78 -12.71
C VAL A 80 2.52 -0.67 -13.95
N GLY A 81 2.36 0.38 -14.76
CA GLY A 81 3.21 0.66 -15.92
C GLY A 81 4.68 0.83 -15.57
N GLN A 82 4.99 1.66 -14.56
CA GLN A 82 6.37 1.85 -14.08
C GLN A 82 6.94 0.57 -13.47
N HIS A 83 6.13 -0.26 -12.83
CA HIS A 83 6.56 -1.57 -12.34
C HIS A 83 6.91 -2.52 -13.48
N ILE A 84 6.08 -2.56 -14.52
CA ILE A 84 6.32 -3.36 -15.72
C ILE A 84 7.60 -2.90 -16.43
N GLU A 85 7.79 -1.59 -16.61
CA GLU A 85 8.98 -1.02 -17.25
C GLU A 85 10.26 -1.39 -16.50
N ARG A 86 10.26 -1.27 -15.17
CA ARG A 86 11.39 -1.68 -14.32
C ARG A 86 11.71 -3.17 -14.44
N GLU A 87 10.71 -4.04 -14.48
CA GLU A 87 10.93 -5.47 -14.67
C GLU A 87 11.41 -5.81 -16.08
N PHE A 88 10.96 -5.08 -17.11
CA PHE A 88 11.49 -5.22 -18.48
C PHE A 88 12.94 -4.78 -18.59
N GLU A 89 13.33 -3.65 -17.98
CA GLU A 89 14.74 -3.23 -17.92
C GLU A 89 15.59 -4.29 -17.22
N ARG A 90 15.10 -4.85 -16.10
CA ARG A 90 15.78 -5.93 -15.38
C ARG A 90 15.93 -7.18 -16.23
N ILE A 91 14.88 -7.63 -16.92
CA ILE A 91 14.96 -8.77 -17.84
C ILE A 91 15.94 -8.47 -18.97
N SER A 92 15.89 -7.28 -19.56
CA SER A 92 16.81 -6.89 -20.64
C SER A 92 18.26 -6.98 -20.18
N ALA A 93 18.58 -6.49 -18.98
CA ALA A 93 19.91 -6.61 -18.38
C ALA A 93 20.31 -8.07 -18.12
N LEU A 94 19.38 -8.90 -17.61
CA LEU A 94 19.60 -10.33 -17.39
C LEU A 94 19.86 -11.07 -18.71
N VAL A 95 19.00 -10.86 -19.71
CA VAL A 95 19.09 -11.46 -21.04
C VAL A 95 20.38 -11.05 -21.72
N THR A 96 20.75 -9.77 -21.68
CA THR A 96 22.02 -9.29 -22.26
C THR A 96 23.21 -9.98 -21.59
N ARG A 97 23.26 -9.99 -20.24
CA ARG A 97 24.32 -10.63 -19.48
C ARG A 97 24.41 -12.15 -19.72
N ASP A 98 23.27 -12.82 -19.82
CA ASP A 98 23.22 -14.27 -19.92
C ASP A 98 23.39 -14.76 -21.38
N LEU A 99 22.97 -13.96 -22.37
CA LEU A 99 23.26 -14.19 -23.79
C LEU A 99 24.75 -13.95 -24.12
N GLU A 100 25.41 -12.97 -23.50
CA GLU A 100 26.85 -12.73 -23.70
C GLU A 100 27.72 -13.93 -23.28
N GLY A 101 27.31 -14.66 -22.25
CA GLY A 101 28.01 -15.86 -21.78
C GLY A 101 27.74 -17.11 -22.62
N TYR A 102 26.66 -17.14 -23.40
CA TYR A 102 26.20 -18.34 -24.10
C TYR A 102 27.14 -18.79 -25.25
N PRO A 103 27.68 -17.90 -26.10
CA PRO A 103 28.69 -18.28 -27.09
C PRO A 103 29.96 -18.87 -26.49
N ALA A 104 30.41 -18.36 -25.33
CA ALA A 104 31.59 -18.89 -24.64
C ALA A 104 31.32 -20.29 -24.07
N LEU A 105 30.11 -20.52 -23.55
CA LEU A 105 29.62 -21.84 -23.14
C LEU A 105 29.60 -22.82 -24.31
N GLN A 106 28.98 -22.44 -25.43
CA GLN A 106 28.90 -23.24 -26.64
C GLN A 106 30.29 -23.59 -27.18
N ARG A 107 31.21 -22.62 -27.20
CA ARG A 107 32.58 -22.82 -27.66
C ARG A 107 33.35 -23.78 -26.76
N LYS A 108 33.27 -23.63 -25.43
CA LYS A 108 33.87 -24.60 -24.48
C LYS A 108 33.29 -26.00 -24.66
N LEU A 109 31.97 -26.11 -24.86
CA LEU A 109 31.33 -27.39 -25.09
C LEU A 109 31.88 -28.07 -26.36
N LEU A 110 32.01 -27.32 -27.46
CA LEU A 110 32.56 -27.81 -28.73
C LEU A 110 34.03 -28.19 -28.65
N GLU A 111 34.88 -27.34 -28.03
CA GLU A 111 36.31 -27.62 -27.82
C GLU A 111 36.49 -28.92 -26.99
N GLU A 112 35.70 -29.09 -25.93
CA GLU A 112 35.80 -30.27 -25.08
C GLU A 112 35.19 -31.54 -25.73
N ILE A 113 34.12 -31.44 -26.54
CA ILE A 113 33.61 -32.56 -27.36
C ILE A 113 34.68 -33.04 -28.33
N THR A 114 35.37 -32.11 -28.99
CA THR A 114 36.44 -32.42 -29.95
C THR A 114 37.59 -33.15 -29.25
N ARG A 115 37.94 -32.72 -28.04
CA ARG A 115 38.96 -33.36 -27.20
C ARG A 115 38.57 -34.77 -26.78
N VAL A 116 37.31 -34.98 -26.36
CA VAL A 116 36.78 -36.31 -26.03
C VAL A 116 36.87 -37.24 -27.24
N GLU A 117 36.52 -36.75 -28.43
CA GLU A 117 36.59 -37.53 -29.66
C GLU A 117 38.03 -37.91 -30.03
N GLU A 118 38.99 -36.99 -29.82
CA GLU A 118 40.41 -37.23 -30.07
C GLU A 118 41.00 -38.24 -29.07
N ASP A 119 40.66 -38.13 -27.79
CA ASP A 119 41.07 -39.07 -26.74
C ASP A 119 40.43 -40.45 -26.93
N TYR A 120 39.20 -40.51 -27.43
CA TYR A 120 38.55 -41.76 -27.83
C TYR A 120 39.28 -42.42 -29.01
N LYS A 121 39.66 -41.65 -30.06
CA LYS A 121 40.45 -42.15 -31.19
C LYS A 121 41.81 -42.69 -30.75
N LYS A 122 42.49 -42.01 -29.80
CA LYS A 122 43.77 -42.47 -29.21
C LYS A 122 43.64 -43.77 -28.39
N CYS A 123 42.45 -44.07 -27.89
CA CYS A 123 42.14 -45.29 -27.15
C CYS A 123 41.70 -46.47 -28.04
N GLY A 124 41.68 -46.33 -29.38
CA GLY A 124 41.40 -47.41 -30.31
C GLY A 124 42.52 -48.46 -30.30
N GLU A 125 42.17 -49.75 -30.22
CA GLU A 125 43.16 -50.83 -30.18
C GLU A 125 43.81 -51.01 -31.55
N VAL A 126 45.12 -50.79 -31.64
CA VAL A 126 45.93 -51.25 -32.77
C VAL A 126 46.30 -52.71 -32.47
N PRO A 127 45.94 -53.69 -33.34
CA PRO A 127 46.25 -55.09 -33.10
C PRO A 127 47.78 -55.25 -32.96
N PRO A 128 48.27 -56.00 -31.96
CA PRO A 128 49.71 -56.16 -31.78
C PRO A 128 50.32 -56.84 -33.01
N PRO A 129 51.54 -56.45 -33.43
CA PRO A 129 52.23 -57.10 -34.54
C PRO A 129 52.43 -58.60 -34.25
N PRO A 130 52.52 -59.44 -35.29
CA PRO A 130 52.64 -60.88 -35.12
C PRO A 130 53.90 -61.24 -34.29
N PRO A 131 53.81 -62.21 -33.36
CA PRO A 131 54.92 -62.50 -32.45
C PRO A 131 56.19 -63.00 -33.18
N GLU A 132 57.36 -62.54 -32.77
CA GLU A 132 58.67 -62.94 -33.35
C GLU A 132 58.98 -64.45 -33.20
N TRP A 133 58.35 -65.16 -32.25
CA TRP A 133 58.50 -66.62 -32.15
C TRP A 133 57.94 -67.36 -33.37
N VAL A 134 57.00 -66.76 -34.10
CA VAL A 134 56.51 -67.31 -35.38
C VAL A 134 57.67 -67.41 -36.37
N GLU A 135 58.54 -66.40 -36.44
CA GLU A 135 59.75 -66.45 -37.26
C GLU A 135 60.76 -67.48 -36.73
N ALA A 136 60.98 -67.56 -35.42
CA ALA A 136 61.87 -68.55 -34.81
C ALA A 136 61.40 -70.00 -35.06
N VAL A 137 60.10 -70.28 -34.98
CA VAL A 137 59.51 -71.59 -35.26
C VAL A 137 59.57 -71.93 -36.76
N THR A 138 59.34 -70.96 -37.64
CA THR A 138 59.51 -71.16 -39.10
C THR A 138 60.97 -71.36 -39.51
N SER A 139 61.92 -70.95 -38.67
CA SER A 139 63.35 -71.20 -38.85
C SER A 139 63.72 -72.63 -38.47
N ILE A 140 63.10 -73.17 -37.41
CA ILE A 140 63.29 -74.57 -36.97
C ILE A 140 62.77 -75.59 -37.99
N SER A 141 61.63 -75.31 -38.62
CA SER A 141 61.06 -76.20 -39.62
C SER A 141 61.92 -76.32 -40.89
N LYS A 142 62.92 -75.44 -41.04
CA LYS A 142 63.88 -75.44 -42.15
C LYS A 142 65.19 -76.19 -41.83
N VAL A 143 65.47 -76.55 -40.57
CA VAL A 143 66.73 -77.23 -40.17
C VAL A 143 66.52 -78.74 -40.12
N LYS A 144 67.30 -79.51 -40.89
CA LYS A 144 67.30 -80.99 -40.85
C LYS A 144 68.14 -81.50 -39.67
N SER A 145 67.55 -82.39 -38.88
CA SER A 145 67.96 -82.88 -37.57
C SER A 145 69.19 -83.79 -37.59
N ASP A 146 70.29 -83.39 -36.92
CA ASP A 146 71.29 -84.31 -36.35
C ASP A 146 72.20 -83.69 -35.26
N SER A 147 71.62 -83.03 -34.25
CA SER A 147 72.33 -82.74 -32.98
C SER A 147 71.35 -82.38 -31.86
N ASN A 148 71.28 -83.26 -30.86
CA ASN A 148 70.42 -83.09 -29.68
C ASN A 148 70.75 -81.78 -28.92
N GLU A 149 72.02 -81.36 -28.95
CA GLU A 149 72.48 -80.13 -28.30
C GLU A 149 72.03 -78.86 -29.05
N MET A 150 71.97 -78.88 -30.40
CA MET A 150 71.47 -77.74 -31.18
C MET A 150 69.96 -77.56 -30.98
N VAL A 151 69.20 -78.66 -31.02
CA VAL A 151 67.75 -78.64 -30.76
C VAL A 151 67.47 -78.18 -29.33
N GLN A 152 68.24 -78.63 -28.35
CA GLN A 152 68.09 -78.20 -26.96
C GLN A 152 68.44 -76.71 -26.77
N ARG A 153 69.52 -76.22 -27.39
CA ARG A 153 69.87 -74.79 -27.38
C ARG A 153 68.79 -73.93 -28.04
N ILE A 154 68.24 -74.35 -29.18
CA ILE A 154 67.19 -73.60 -29.87
C ILE A 154 65.85 -73.67 -29.12
N LEU A 155 65.49 -74.81 -28.52
CA LEU A 155 64.31 -74.88 -27.63
C LEU A 155 64.48 -73.99 -26.40
N GLU A 156 65.70 -73.89 -25.86
CA GLU A 156 66.02 -72.96 -24.79
C GLU A 156 65.98 -71.50 -25.26
N GLU A 157 66.38 -71.22 -26.49
CA GLU A 157 66.28 -69.91 -27.13
C GLU A 157 64.83 -69.52 -27.46
N ILE A 158 63.98 -70.46 -27.91
CA ILE A 158 62.52 -70.28 -28.05
C ILE A 158 61.91 -70.03 -26.68
N LYS A 159 62.25 -70.82 -25.65
CA LYS A 159 61.75 -70.60 -24.29
C LYS A 159 62.12 -69.20 -23.79
N ARG A 160 63.38 -68.78 -23.97
CA ARG A 160 63.84 -67.42 -23.61
C ARG A 160 63.14 -66.34 -24.44
N SER A 161 62.95 -66.53 -25.75
CA SER A 161 62.25 -65.61 -26.65
C SER A 161 60.78 -65.48 -26.28
N VAL A 162 60.07 -66.58 -26.03
CA VAL A 162 58.67 -66.60 -25.57
C VAL A 162 58.53 -65.87 -24.24
N HIS A 163 59.41 -66.12 -23.27
CA HIS A 163 59.41 -65.36 -22.01
C HIS A 163 59.67 -63.86 -22.24
N THR A 164 60.64 -63.52 -23.07
CA THR A 164 61.01 -62.11 -23.35
C THR A 164 59.89 -61.37 -24.08
N ILE A 165 59.25 -61.98 -25.08
CA ILE A 165 58.10 -61.42 -25.81
C ILE A 165 56.88 -61.35 -24.90
N HIS A 166 56.61 -62.37 -24.08
CA HIS A 166 55.51 -62.36 -23.13
C HIS A 166 55.67 -61.25 -22.09
N ASP A 167 56.88 -61.07 -21.54
CA ASP A 167 57.19 -60.00 -20.59
C ASP A 167 57.12 -58.61 -21.26
N LYS A 168 57.60 -58.49 -22.50
CA LYS A 168 57.52 -57.26 -23.29
C LYS A 168 56.07 -56.91 -23.65
N ALA A 169 55.28 -57.89 -24.10
CA ALA A 169 53.86 -57.74 -24.40
C ALA A 169 53.06 -57.42 -23.13
N LEU A 170 53.31 -58.08 -22.00
CA LEU A 170 52.72 -57.73 -20.70
C LEU A 170 53.09 -56.31 -20.29
N GLY A 171 54.32 -55.88 -20.53
CA GLY A 171 54.78 -54.51 -20.28
C GLY A 171 54.08 -53.48 -21.16
N GLU A 172 53.95 -53.76 -22.46
CA GLU A 172 53.23 -52.91 -23.43
C GLU A 172 51.73 -52.87 -23.14
N TYR A 173 51.10 -54.00 -22.83
CA TYR A 173 49.71 -54.08 -22.37
C TYR A 173 49.50 -53.29 -21.08
N ARG A 174 50.37 -53.44 -20.07
CA ARG A 174 50.28 -52.66 -18.82
C ARG A 174 50.38 -51.16 -19.08
N ARG A 175 51.32 -50.73 -19.94
CA ARG A 175 51.46 -49.31 -20.32
C ARG A 175 50.24 -48.80 -21.10
N ALA A 176 49.69 -49.62 -22.01
CA ALA A 176 48.48 -49.28 -22.74
C ALA A 176 47.28 -49.14 -21.80
N TYR A 177 47.08 -50.07 -20.86
CA TYR A 177 46.03 -49.99 -19.84
C TYR A 177 46.21 -48.80 -18.90
N GLU A 178 47.45 -48.52 -18.46
CA GLU A 178 47.77 -47.35 -17.66
C GLU A 178 47.44 -46.04 -18.40
N SER A 179 47.78 -45.95 -19.69
CA SER A 179 47.45 -44.80 -20.52
C SER A 179 45.94 -44.62 -20.70
N ARG A 180 45.19 -45.70 -20.96
CA ARG A 180 43.73 -45.70 -21.06
C ARG A 180 43.08 -45.28 -19.73
N HIS A 181 43.56 -45.82 -18.61
CA HIS A 181 43.05 -45.48 -17.28
C HIS A 181 43.36 -44.04 -16.89
N LYS A 182 44.52 -43.50 -17.31
CA LYS A 182 44.89 -42.09 -17.13
C LYS A 182 43.99 -41.16 -17.94
N ILE A 183 43.65 -41.54 -19.18
CA ILE A 183 42.67 -40.83 -20.02
C ILE A 183 41.27 -40.88 -19.38
N LEU A 184 40.83 -42.06 -18.94
CA LEU A 184 39.55 -42.25 -18.23
C LEU A 184 39.43 -41.41 -16.96
N ASN A 185 40.50 -41.35 -16.15
CA ASN A 185 40.56 -40.48 -14.98
C ASN A 185 40.50 -38.99 -15.35
N GLY A 186 40.98 -38.61 -16.54
CA GLY A 186 40.85 -37.26 -17.09
C GLY A 186 39.41 -36.83 -17.40
N PHE A 187 38.50 -37.77 -17.68
CA PHE A 187 37.08 -37.45 -17.97
C PHE A 187 36.24 -37.12 -16.74
N MET A 188 36.64 -37.56 -15.54
CA MET A 188 35.85 -37.32 -14.33
C MET A 188 35.73 -35.84 -13.93
N PRO A 189 36.80 -35.03 -13.93
CA PRO A 189 36.67 -33.58 -13.72
C PRO A 189 35.89 -32.87 -14.84
N PHE A 190 35.92 -33.39 -16.08
CA PHE A 190 35.10 -32.89 -17.19
C PHE A 190 33.60 -33.01 -16.91
N TRP A 191 33.14 -34.21 -16.54
CA TRP A 191 31.72 -34.44 -16.23
C TRP A 191 31.23 -33.56 -15.09
N ARG A 192 32.07 -33.35 -14.06
CA ARG A 192 31.77 -32.42 -12.95
C ARG A 192 31.68 -30.97 -13.41
N SER A 193 32.55 -30.54 -14.33
CA SER A 193 32.53 -29.19 -14.88
C SER A 193 31.28 -28.96 -15.73
N LEU A 194 30.91 -29.92 -16.59
CA LEU A 194 29.69 -29.87 -17.39
C LEU A 194 28.44 -29.81 -16.52
N ASP A 195 28.33 -30.70 -15.54
CA ASP A 195 27.21 -30.74 -14.59
C ASP A 195 27.03 -29.40 -13.87
N LYS A 196 28.13 -28.83 -13.34
CA LYS A 196 28.12 -27.51 -12.71
C LYS A 196 27.67 -26.41 -13.67
N THR A 197 28.11 -26.47 -14.92
CA THR A 197 27.83 -25.48 -15.95
C THR A 197 26.36 -25.55 -16.40
N PHE A 198 25.83 -26.75 -16.63
CA PHE A 198 24.42 -26.98 -16.90
C PHE A 198 23.53 -26.57 -15.72
N GLY A 199 23.94 -26.86 -14.48
CA GLY A 199 23.24 -26.39 -13.29
C GLY A 199 23.17 -24.87 -13.18
N GLN A 200 24.22 -24.15 -13.61
CA GLN A 200 24.18 -22.68 -13.68
C GLN A 200 23.23 -22.16 -14.75
N VAL A 201 23.18 -22.81 -15.92
CA VAL A 201 22.24 -22.45 -16.99
C VAL A 201 20.80 -22.71 -16.54
N ASP A 202 20.53 -23.86 -15.90
CA ASP A 202 19.22 -24.24 -15.37
C ASP A 202 18.71 -23.22 -14.33
N GLN A 203 19.57 -22.81 -13.39
CA GLN A 203 19.22 -21.76 -12.42
C GLN A 203 18.89 -20.43 -13.09
N LYS A 204 19.67 -20.01 -14.10
CA LYS A 204 19.41 -18.78 -14.86
C LYS A 204 18.10 -18.85 -15.64
N LEU A 205 17.85 -19.98 -16.30
CA LEU A 205 16.63 -20.21 -17.09
C LEU A 205 15.39 -20.22 -16.19
N THR A 206 15.48 -20.88 -15.03
CA THR A 206 14.42 -20.89 -14.01
C THR A 206 14.17 -19.48 -13.47
N GLY A 207 15.22 -18.69 -13.21
CA GLY A 207 15.07 -17.29 -12.80
C GLY A 207 14.37 -16.43 -13.87
N LEU A 208 14.71 -16.63 -15.14
CA LEU A 208 14.09 -15.93 -16.27
C LEU A 208 12.61 -16.30 -16.40
N GLN A 209 12.27 -17.59 -16.28
CA GLN A 209 10.89 -18.07 -16.30
C GLN A 209 10.06 -17.50 -15.15
N GLN A 210 10.60 -17.48 -13.92
CA GLN A 210 9.93 -16.87 -12.77
C GLN A 210 9.68 -15.38 -12.96
N THR A 211 10.63 -14.67 -13.59
CA THR A 211 10.50 -13.23 -13.86
C THR A 211 9.46 -12.99 -14.96
N SER A 212 9.43 -13.81 -16.02
CA SER A 212 8.40 -13.77 -17.05
C SER A 212 6.99 -13.94 -16.46
N SER A 213 6.80 -14.94 -15.59
CA SER A 213 5.51 -15.18 -14.92
C SER A 213 5.06 -14.00 -14.05
N LYS A 214 6.00 -13.31 -13.39
CA LYS A 214 5.69 -12.08 -12.64
C LYS A 214 5.25 -10.95 -13.56
N ILE A 215 5.91 -10.78 -14.71
CA ILE A 215 5.52 -9.77 -15.71
C ILE A 215 4.15 -10.09 -16.28
N ASP A 216 3.88 -11.35 -16.63
CA ASP A 216 2.56 -11.76 -17.14
C ASP A 216 1.44 -11.41 -16.15
N ALA A 217 1.64 -11.67 -14.86
CA ALA A 217 0.68 -11.31 -13.82
C ALA A 217 0.49 -9.79 -13.67
N GLN A 218 1.54 -8.99 -13.85
CA GLN A 218 1.42 -7.52 -13.84
C GLN A 218 0.78 -6.99 -15.12
N MET A 219 1.07 -7.60 -16.27
CA MET A 219 0.49 -7.26 -17.56
C MET A 219 -1.01 -7.58 -17.58
N GLU A 220 -1.43 -8.69 -16.97
CA GLU A 220 -2.85 -9.00 -16.79
C GLU A 220 -3.57 -7.93 -15.96
N LYS A 221 -2.97 -7.51 -14.83
CA LYS A 221 -3.51 -6.39 -14.03
C LYS A 221 -3.58 -5.10 -14.84
N TYR A 222 -2.54 -4.78 -15.59
CA TYR A 222 -2.50 -3.61 -16.46
C TYR A 222 -3.61 -3.65 -17.51
N GLU A 223 -3.83 -4.80 -18.14
CA GLU A 223 -4.90 -4.99 -19.12
C GLU A 223 -6.29 -4.84 -18.48
N GLN A 224 -6.49 -5.39 -17.28
CA GLN A 224 -7.74 -5.24 -16.52
C GLN A 224 -8.03 -3.79 -16.14
N ILE A 225 -7.00 -3.00 -15.81
CA ILE A 225 -7.09 -1.56 -15.54
C ILE A 225 -7.41 -0.81 -16.84
N ASN A 226 -6.73 -1.15 -17.94
CA ASN A 226 -6.94 -0.50 -19.24
C ASN A 226 -8.35 -0.78 -19.81
N LYS A 227 -8.89 -1.98 -19.57
CA LYS A 227 -10.28 -2.36 -19.89
C LYS A 227 -11.32 -1.73 -18.95
N LYS A 228 -10.89 -0.97 -17.93
CA LYS A 228 -11.76 -0.33 -16.91
C LYS A 228 -12.73 -1.32 -16.27
N THR A 229 -12.25 -2.53 -15.95
CA THR A 229 -13.10 -3.56 -15.35
C THR A 229 -13.51 -3.18 -13.92
N ASP A 230 -14.75 -3.50 -13.53
CA ASP A 230 -15.25 -3.24 -12.17
C ASP A 230 -14.37 -3.92 -11.10
N LYS A 231 -13.81 -5.10 -11.42
CA LYS A 231 -12.88 -5.82 -10.53
C LYS A 231 -11.61 -5.03 -10.29
N ALA A 232 -11.02 -4.42 -11.32
CA ALA A 232 -9.81 -3.61 -11.19
C ALA A 232 -10.07 -2.32 -10.41
N GLU A 233 -11.18 -1.62 -10.69
CA GLU A 233 -11.59 -0.45 -9.91
C GLU A 233 -11.77 -0.83 -8.43
N HIS A 234 -12.48 -1.92 -8.15
CA HIS A 234 -12.71 -2.36 -6.77
C HIS A 234 -11.40 -2.75 -6.08
N ALA A 235 -10.52 -3.53 -6.72
CA ALA A 235 -9.24 -3.91 -6.16
C ALA A 235 -8.35 -2.69 -5.84
N LEU A 236 -8.29 -1.71 -6.74
CA LEU A 236 -7.56 -0.46 -6.52
C LEU A 236 -8.16 0.37 -5.38
N THR A 237 -9.50 0.45 -5.28
CA THR A 237 -10.14 1.14 -4.16
C THR A 237 -9.81 0.47 -2.83
N VAL A 238 -9.92 -0.86 -2.74
CA VAL A 238 -9.62 -1.61 -1.51
C VAL A 238 -8.16 -1.44 -1.13
N SER A 239 -7.25 -1.52 -2.09
CA SER A 239 -5.81 -1.30 -1.88
C SER A 239 -5.54 0.11 -1.32
N ALA A 240 -6.17 1.14 -1.89
CA ALA A 240 -6.04 2.51 -1.39
C ALA A 240 -6.59 2.66 0.04
N PHE A 241 -7.70 2.00 0.38
CA PHE A 241 -8.22 2.00 1.75
C PHE A 241 -7.27 1.32 2.74
N THR A 242 -6.67 0.19 2.37
CA THR A 242 -5.67 -0.49 3.20
C THR A 242 -4.42 0.37 3.40
N GLN A 243 -3.91 0.99 2.33
CA GLN A 243 -2.77 1.90 2.41
C GLN A 243 -3.09 3.14 3.26
N PHE A 244 -4.31 3.68 3.18
CA PHE A 244 -4.77 4.78 4.03
C PHE A 244 -4.77 4.37 5.51
N ALA A 245 -5.28 3.18 5.84
CA ALA A 245 -5.31 2.69 7.21
C ALA A 245 -3.89 2.49 7.78
N ILE A 246 -3.00 1.86 7.01
CA ILE A 246 -1.61 1.61 7.43
C ILE A 246 -0.87 2.94 7.60
N SER A 247 -0.94 3.83 6.60
CA SER A 247 -0.26 5.13 6.64
C SER A 247 -0.77 6.02 7.77
N THR A 248 -2.09 6.04 8.01
CA THR A 248 -2.68 6.78 9.14
C THR A 248 -2.18 6.24 10.48
N MET A 249 -2.14 4.91 10.65
CA MET A 249 -1.63 4.29 11.88
C MET A 249 -0.17 4.66 12.14
N VAL A 250 0.68 4.57 11.11
CA VAL A 250 2.09 4.96 11.22
C VAL A 250 2.24 6.47 11.49
N LEU A 251 1.42 7.30 10.84
CA LEU A 251 1.42 8.75 11.07
C LEU A 251 0.98 9.12 12.49
N LEU A 252 0.05 8.38 13.10
CA LEU A 252 -0.32 8.58 14.51
C LEU A 252 0.84 8.27 15.46
N ILE A 253 1.61 7.20 15.18
CA ILE A 253 2.83 6.89 15.94
C ILE A 253 3.86 8.01 15.77
N ALA A 254 4.03 8.51 14.54
CA ALA A 254 4.91 9.65 14.25
C ALA A 254 4.50 10.93 14.99
N VAL A 255 3.20 11.24 15.05
CA VAL A 255 2.68 12.37 15.86
C VAL A 255 3.00 12.16 17.34
N GLY A 256 2.89 10.93 17.85
CA GLY A 256 3.35 10.59 19.20
C GLY A 256 4.84 10.88 19.42
N GLY A 257 5.69 10.49 18.47
CA GLY A 257 7.13 10.81 18.47
C GLY A 257 7.39 12.32 18.45
N ALA A 258 6.69 13.07 17.60
CA ALA A 258 6.78 14.52 17.52
C ALA A 258 6.32 15.21 18.81
N LEU A 259 5.31 14.69 19.50
CA LEU A 259 4.87 15.21 20.81
C LEU A 259 5.92 14.98 21.90
N VAL A 260 6.59 13.82 21.89
CA VAL A 260 7.71 13.55 22.80
C VAL A 260 8.87 14.51 22.53
N ASN A 261 9.23 14.69 21.27
CA ASN A 261 10.24 15.67 20.83
C ASN A 261 9.87 17.10 21.26
N PHE A 262 8.64 17.53 21.00
CA PHE A 262 8.12 18.83 21.44
C PHE A 262 8.30 19.05 22.95
N LYS A 263 7.98 18.04 23.76
CA LYS A 263 8.18 18.13 25.21
C LYS A 263 9.65 18.13 25.62
N LEU A 264 10.51 17.43 24.90
CA LEU A 264 11.97 17.45 25.13
C LEU A 264 12.55 18.86 24.90
N ILE A 265 12.07 19.56 23.87
CA ILE A 265 12.56 20.89 23.49
C ILE A 265 11.91 22.02 24.32
N ALA A 266 10.58 22.03 24.43
CA ALA A 266 9.86 23.18 24.98
C ALA A 266 10.17 23.47 26.45
N LEU A 267 10.45 22.42 27.24
CA LEU A 267 10.76 22.54 28.67
C LEU A 267 12.01 23.39 28.93
N PRO A 268 13.22 23.00 28.48
CA PRO A 268 14.43 23.80 28.70
C PRO A 268 14.32 25.21 28.08
N PHE A 269 13.70 25.35 26.90
CA PHE A 269 13.48 26.66 26.28
C PHE A 269 12.62 27.60 27.13
N SER A 270 11.59 27.09 27.80
CA SER A 270 10.72 27.91 28.66
C SER A 270 11.43 28.51 29.87
N GLU A 271 12.55 27.92 30.26
CA GLU A 271 13.34 28.37 31.39
C GLU A 271 14.47 29.30 30.96
N MET A 272 15.04 29.11 29.76
CA MET A 272 16.04 30.01 29.18
C MET A 272 15.46 31.35 28.73
N VAL A 273 14.26 31.34 28.13
CA VAL A 273 13.61 32.54 27.57
C VAL A 273 12.73 33.23 28.62
N GLY A 274 12.53 32.60 29.78
CA GLY A 274 11.67 33.09 30.85
C GLY A 274 10.23 32.63 30.68
N SER A 275 9.68 32.02 31.72
CA SER A 275 8.33 31.42 31.73
C SER A 275 7.18 32.42 31.62
N GLY A 276 7.49 33.73 31.69
CA GLY A 276 6.56 34.84 31.59
C GLY A 276 6.45 35.46 30.20
N ASP A 277 7.27 35.04 29.22
CA ASP A 277 7.25 35.63 27.89
C ASP A 277 6.21 34.93 26.98
N TYR A 278 5.07 35.59 26.83
CA TYR A 278 3.94 35.13 26.01
C TYR A 278 3.90 35.92 24.71
N LEU A 279 3.97 35.22 23.57
CA LEU A 279 3.82 35.86 22.25
C LEU A 279 2.35 36.23 21.97
N THR A 280 1.42 35.45 22.51
CA THR A 280 -0.03 35.66 22.43
C THR A 280 -0.64 35.25 23.77
N SER A 281 -1.82 35.76 24.11
CA SER A 281 -2.50 35.53 25.40
C SER A 281 -2.61 34.06 25.85
N THR A 282 -2.45 33.10 24.92
CA THR A 282 -2.55 31.66 25.18
C THR A 282 -1.28 30.85 24.84
N MET A 283 -0.27 31.43 24.19
CA MET A 283 0.91 30.69 23.70
C MET A 283 2.22 31.25 24.26
N ARG A 284 3.02 30.39 24.89
CA ARG A 284 4.36 30.69 25.41
C ARG A 284 5.38 30.76 24.28
N MET A 285 6.37 31.63 24.40
CA MET A 285 7.43 31.73 23.39
C MET A 285 8.21 30.42 23.20
N SER A 286 8.38 29.64 24.27
CA SER A 286 9.01 28.31 24.23
C SER A 286 8.25 27.29 23.38
N ASP A 287 6.92 27.33 23.42
CA ASP A 287 6.09 26.39 22.66
C ASP A 287 6.16 26.72 21.16
N VAL A 288 6.17 28.01 20.82
CA VAL A 288 6.35 28.46 19.44
C VAL A 288 7.74 28.09 18.92
N ALA A 289 8.80 28.33 19.70
CA ALA A 289 10.17 27.98 19.32
C ALA A 289 10.34 26.47 19.07
N ALA A 290 9.79 25.63 19.96
CA ALA A 290 9.83 24.18 19.79
C ALA A 290 9.08 23.71 18.53
N LEU A 291 7.89 24.27 18.24
CA LEU A 291 7.16 23.96 17.01
C LEU A 291 7.94 24.38 15.75
N VAL A 292 8.59 25.53 15.77
CA VAL A 292 9.40 26.01 14.62
C VAL A 292 10.56 25.07 14.34
N ILE A 293 11.27 24.59 15.37
CA ILE A 293 12.36 23.62 15.21
C ILE A 293 11.82 22.33 14.58
N ILE A 294 10.75 21.76 15.16
CA ILE A 294 10.15 20.52 14.64
C ILE A 294 9.67 20.67 13.19
N PHE A 295 9.04 21.79 12.83
CA PHE A 295 8.61 22.02 11.45
C PHE A 295 9.79 22.16 10.49
N LEU A 296 10.87 22.82 10.92
CA LEU A 296 12.08 22.96 10.12
C LEU A 296 12.75 21.61 9.91
N GLU A 297 12.83 20.78 10.95
CA GLU A 297 13.32 19.40 10.88
C GLU A 297 12.46 18.51 9.98
N ALA A 298 11.14 18.53 10.14
CA ALA A 298 10.22 17.78 9.30
C ALA A 298 10.36 18.20 7.82
N THR A 299 10.56 19.49 7.56
CA THR A 299 10.81 20.02 6.21
C THR A 299 12.15 19.55 5.65
N MET A 300 13.22 19.61 6.44
CA MET A 300 14.53 19.10 6.01
C MET A 300 14.49 17.59 5.77
N GLY A 301 13.82 16.83 6.63
CA GLY A 301 13.62 15.39 6.47
C GLY A 301 12.85 15.03 5.21
N LEU A 302 11.79 15.77 4.92
CA LEU A 302 11.03 15.65 3.66
C LEU A 302 11.93 15.89 2.43
N PHE A 303 12.80 16.91 2.47
CA PHE A 303 13.74 17.15 1.39
C PHE A 303 14.81 16.06 1.25
N VAL A 304 15.28 15.46 2.35
CA VAL A 304 16.18 14.30 2.27
C VAL A 304 15.49 13.14 1.56
N MET A 305 14.25 12.80 1.93
CA MET A 305 13.53 11.69 1.32
C MET A 305 13.21 11.93 -0.16
N GLU A 306 12.87 13.17 -0.53
CA GLU A 306 12.59 13.54 -1.91
C GLU A 306 13.86 13.54 -2.78
N THR A 307 14.98 14.06 -2.26
CA THR A 307 16.27 14.07 -2.99
C THR A 307 16.87 12.68 -3.17
N LEU A 308 16.55 11.74 -2.27
CA LEU A 308 16.89 10.32 -2.41
C LEU A 308 15.92 9.55 -3.34
N ARG A 309 14.85 10.19 -3.85
CA ARG A 309 13.78 9.55 -4.63
C ARG A 309 13.11 8.37 -3.91
N ILE A 310 13.07 8.43 -2.58
CA ILE A 310 12.27 7.51 -1.79
C ILE A 310 10.82 7.99 -1.83
N THR A 311 10.61 9.31 -1.70
CA THR A 311 9.30 9.96 -1.87
C THR A 311 9.22 10.75 -3.17
N HIS A 312 8.00 10.96 -3.65
CA HIS A 312 7.65 11.68 -4.87
C HIS A 312 6.56 12.72 -4.60
N LEU A 313 6.70 13.48 -3.52
CA LEU A 313 5.75 14.53 -3.15
C LEU A 313 5.97 15.81 -3.98
N PHE A 314 7.18 16.05 -4.48
CA PHE A 314 7.55 17.24 -5.25
C PHE A 314 8.19 16.86 -6.60
N PRO A 315 7.40 16.70 -7.67
CA PRO A 315 7.91 16.31 -8.99
C PRO A 315 8.97 17.26 -9.57
N LEU A 316 9.00 18.52 -9.11
CA LEU A 316 10.04 19.49 -9.46
C LEU A 316 11.44 19.05 -9.03
N ILE A 317 11.59 18.38 -7.89
CA ILE A 317 12.88 17.94 -7.35
C ILE A 317 13.41 16.73 -8.12
N ALA A 318 12.51 15.86 -8.59
CA ALA A 318 12.87 14.69 -9.41
C ALA A 318 13.55 15.08 -10.74
N ASN A 319 13.13 16.21 -11.32
CA ASN A 319 13.64 16.73 -12.61
C ASN A 319 14.88 17.64 -12.49
N MET A 320 15.41 17.84 -11.28
CA MET A 320 16.62 18.66 -11.07
C MET A 320 17.89 17.94 -11.52
N ASN A 321 18.88 18.69 -11.97
CA ASN A 321 20.21 18.17 -12.28
C ASN A 321 20.84 17.50 -11.04
N ASP A 322 21.49 16.34 -11.23
CA ASP A 322 22.11 15.52 -10.18
C ASP A 322 23.04 16.31 -9.24
N ARG A 323 23.76 17.31 -9.75
CA ARG A 323 24.63 18.17 -8.92
C ARG A 323 23.85 18.97 -7.91
N MET A 324 22.71 19.53 -8.31
CA MET A 324 21.87 20.34 -7.42
C MET A 324 21.16 19.46 -6.39
N ARG A 325 20.71 18.26 -6.81
CA ARG A 325 20.13 17.26 -5.91
C ARG A 325 21.10 16.82 -4.82
N HIS A 326 22.35 16.52 -5.17
CA HIS A 326 23.38 16.17 -4.18
C HIS A 326 23.69 17.33 -3.23
N ARG A 327 23.79 18.57 -3.72
CA ARG A 327 24.01 19.73 -2.85
C ARG A 327 22.85 19.91 -1.87
N MET A 328 21.62 19.80 -2.34
CA MET A 328 20.43 19.92 -1.51
C MET A 328 20.36 18.81 -0.45
N LEU A 329 20.69 17.57 -0.81
CA LEU A 329 20.81 16.45 0.13
C LEU A 329 21.81 16.76 1.24
N TRP A 330 23.03 17.18 0.87
CA TRP A 330 24.07 17.52 1.86
C TRP A 330 23.66 18.68 2.77
N VAL A 331 23.05 19.73 2.21
CA VAL A 331 22.55 20.87 2.99
C VAL A 331 21.50 20.40 4.00
N ALA A 332 20.50 19.62 3.57
CA ALA A 332 19.43 19.16 4.46
C ALA A 332 19.96 18.22 5.56
N VAL A 333 20.88 17.31 5.23
CA VAL A 333 21.53 16.41 6.21
C VAL A 333 22.35 17.20 7.23
N VAL A 334 23.10 18.22 6.80
CA VAL A 334 23.85 19.08 7.71
C VAL A 334 22.92 19.85 8.65
N PHE A 335 21.81 20.40 8.15
CA PHE A 335 20.81 21.06 9.00
C PHE A 335 20.20 20.10 10.01
N LEU A 336 19.81 18.89 9.62
CA LEU A 336 19.30 17.86 10.55
C LEU A 336 20.33 17.50 11.62
N PHE A 337 21.60 17.38 11.25
CA PHE A 337 22.67 17.10 12.21
C PHE A 337 22.88 18.26 13.20
N VAL A 338 22.81 19.51 12.72
CA VAL A 338 22.89 20.69 13.58
C VAL A 338 21.71 20.75 14.54
N PHE A 339 20.48 20.51 14.08
CA PHE A 339 19.31 20.48 14.96
C PHE A 339 19.38 19.33 15.98
N ALA A 340 19.78 18.13 15.56
CA ALA A 340 20.04 17.02 16.47
C ALA A 340 21.08 17.35 17.55
N GLY A 341 22.12 18.11 17.20
CA GLY A 341 23.09 18.62 18.17
C GLY A 341 22.49 19.62 19.16
N ILE A 342 21.65 20.53 18.68
CA ILE A 342 20.92 21.50 19.53
C ILE A 342 19.95 20.77 20.47
N GLU A 343 19.20 19.78 19.99
CA GLU A 343 18.29 18.98 20.80
C GLU A 343 19.01 18.16 21.87
N ALA A 344 20.14 17.53 21.52
CA ALA A 344 20.97 16.81 22.49
C ALA A 344 21.49 17.75 23.60
N ALA A 345 21.87 18.98 23.25
CA ALA A 345 22.29 19.99 24.22
C ALA A 345 21.12 20.47 25.10
N LEU A 346 19.93 20.66 24.53
CA LEU A 346 18.72 21.01 25.28
C LEU A 346 18.28 19.90 26.24
N ALA A 347 18.41 18.64 25.82
CA ALA A 347 18.14 17.49 26.68
C ALA A 347 19.10 17.45 27.89
N LEU A 348 20.38 17.74 27.68
CA LEU A 348 21.35 17.88 28.79
C LEU A 348 20.93 19.03 29.73
N MET A 349 20.55 20.18 29.17
CA MET A 349 20.13 21.33 29.97
C MET A 349 18.88 21.01 30.81
N ARG A 350 17.92 20.29 30.25
CA ARG A 350 16.71 19.85 30.97
C ARG A 350 17.07 19.06 32.24
N ASP A 351 18.03 18.15 32.15
CA ASP A 351 18.38 17.32 33.31
C ASP A 351 19.12 18.13 34.39
N MET A 352 20.08 18.98 33.99
CA MET A 352 20.76 19.91 34.91
C MET A 352 19.75 20.78 35.67
N LEU A 353 18.79 21.34 34.94
CA LEU A 353 17.77 22.23 35.50
C LEU A 353 16.80 21.50 36.43
N SER A 354 16.51 20.24 36.14
CA SER A 354 15.72 19.38 37.04
C SER A 354 16.47 19.05 38.33
N ALA A 355 17.79 18.84 38.26
CA ALA A 355 18.63 18.59 39.42
C ALA A 355 18.72 19.84 40.31
N ASP A 356 18.86 21.02 39.73
CA ASP A 356 18.88 22.30 40.46
C ASP A 356 17.55 22.56 41.18
N ARG A 357 16.42 22.30 40.52
CA ARG A 357 15.09 22.40 41.14
C ARG A 357 14.91 21.44 42.31
N GLN A 358 15.38 20.20 42.17
CA GLN A 358 15.32 19.22 43.26
C GLN A 358 16.18 19.66 44.45
N ALA A 359 17.39 20.19 44.20
CA ALA A 359 18.25 20.74 45.25
C ALA A 359 17.59 21.93 45.96
N LEU A 360 16.94 22.83 45.22
CA LEU A 360 16.20 23.96 45.79
C LEU A 360 15.02 23.49 46.65
N VAL A 361 14.19 22.56 46.16
CA VAL A 361 13.06 22.01 46.92
C VAL A 361 13.55 21.29 48.18
N GLN A 362 14.66 20.56 48.12
CA GLN A 362 15.25 19.91 49.29
C GLN A 362 15.77 20.93 50.32
N SER A 363 16.41 22.01 49.86
CA SER A 363 16.85 23.08 50.75
C SER A 363 15.68 23.80 51.43
N LEU A 364 14.57 23.99 50.71
CA LEU A 364 13.35 24.59 51.23
C LEU A 364 12.56 23.64 52.16
N ALA A 365 12.57 22.34 51.88
CA ALA A 365 11.90 21.33 52.69
C ALA A 365 12.68 20.96 53.97
N SER A 366 13.87 21.52 54.20
CA SER A 366 14.77 21.17 55.31
C SER A 366 15.08 19.66 55.41
N ALA A 367 14.84 18.90 54.34
CA ALA A 367 14.93 17.46 54.33
C ALA A 367 16.30 17.04 53.79
N LYS A 368 17.12 16.38 54.61
CA LYS A 368 18.34 15.72 54.17
C LYS A 368 17.99 14.42 53.43
N ALA A 369 17.70 14.52 52.14
CA ALA A 369 17.72 13.37 51.25
C ALA A 369 19.16 13.14 50.76
N ALA A 370 19.60 11.88 50.71
CA ALA A 370 20.90 11.51 50.16
C ALA A 370 20.98 11.92 48.68
N ALA A 371 22.11 12.49 48.28
CA ALA A 371 22.37 12.77 46.87
C ALA A 371 22.29 11.45 46.07
N PRO A 372 21.49 11.38 44.99
CA PRO A 372 21.43 10.21 44.12
C PRO A 372 22.83 9.85 43.60
N ASP A 373 23.12 8.55 43.49
CA ASP A 373 24.43 8.11 42.99
C ASP A 373 24.74 8.71 41.61
N PRO A 374 25.98 9.18 41.37
CA PRO A 374 26.39 9.76 40.09
C PRO A 374 26.12 8.84 38.89
N LEU A 375 26.28 7.53 39.07
CA LEU A 375 26.03 6.52 38.04
C LEU A 375 24.53 6.39 37.71
N LEU A 376 23.65 6.53 38.69
CA LEU A 376 22.19 6.48 38.48
C LEU A 376 21.67 7.74 37.77
N ARG A 377 22.39 8.87 37.84
CA ARG A 377 22.09 10.10 37.08
C ARG A 377 22.61 10.07 35.64
N LEU A 378 23.69 9.35 35.39
CA LEU A 378 24.29 9.26 34.05
C LEU A 378 23.40 8.48 33.05
N ILE A 379 22.62 7.51 33.54
CA ILE A 379 21.77 6.67 32.69
C ILE A 379 20.62 7.49 32.07
N PRO A 380 19.78 8.23 32.84
CA PRO A 380 18.71 9.06 32.27
C PRO A 380 19.23 10.20 31.39
N THR A 381 20.31 10.87 31.78
CA THR A 381 20.92 11.97 31.00
C THR A 381 21.37 11.48 29.64
N THR A 382 22.19 10.43 29.61
CA THR A 382 22.70 9.87 28.36
C THR A 382 21.55 9.35 27.50
N ALA A 383 20.55 8.69 28.10
CA ALA A 383 19.38 8.21 27.37
C ALA A 383 18.56 9.35 26.74
N GLN A 384 18.35 10.47 27.45
CA GLN A 384 17.63 11.64 26.93
C GLN A 384 18.43 12.38 25.85
N MET A 385 19.76 12.48 26.00
CA MET A 385 20.63 13.07 24.98
C MET A 385 20.64 12.25 23.69
N VAL A 386 20.79 10.93 23.83
CA VAL A 386 20.74 10.00 22.69
C VAL A 386 19.36 10.05 22.04
N LEU A 387 18.29 10.06 22.85
CA LEU A 387 16.93 10.20 22.34
C LEU A 387 16.76 11.50 21.55
N GLY A 388 17.14 12.65 22.11
CA GLY A 388 17.08 13.96 21.42
C GLY A 388 17.94 14.01 20.16
N PHE A 389 19.10 13.35 20.14
CA PHE A 389 19.94 13.32 18.95
C PHE A 389 19.31 12.49 17.79
N PHE A 390 18.70 11.35 18.10
CA PHE A 390 18.15 10.45 17.06
C PHE A 390 16.73 10.81 16.61
N LEU A 391 15.98 11.56 17.42
CA LEU A 391 14.57 11.87 17.12
C LEU A 391 14.38 12.69 15.83
N PRO A 392 15.19 13.73 15.53
CA PRO A 392 15.08 14.46 14.26
C PRO A 392 15.26 13.57 13.03
N PHE A 393 16.18 12.60 13.08
CA PHE A 393 16.35 11.62 12.02
C PHE A 393 15.16 10.67 11.92
N ALA A 394 14.60 10.24 13.06
CA ALA A 394 13.38 9.44 13.08
C ALA A 394 12.18 10.19 12.49
N LEU A 395 12.05 11.49 12.77
CA LEU A 395 11.02 12.37 12.21
C LEU A 395 11.19 12.57 10.70
N ALA A 396 12.42 12.51 10.17
CA ALA A 396 12.63 12.56 8.72
C ALA A 396 11.96 11.38 7.98
N PHE A 397 11.87 10.20 8.60
CA PHE A 397 11.18 9.05 8.02
C PHE A 397 9.66 9.19 7.94
N VAL A 398 9.08 10.19 8.62
CA VAL A 398 7.63 10.47 8.56
C VAL A 398 7.17 10.87 7.16
N ALA A 399 8.09 11.35 6.31
CA ALA A 399 7.80 11.66 4.92
C ALA A 399 7.27 10.45 4.12
N ILE A 400 7.75 9.22 4.42
CA ILE A 400 7.34 8.00 3.71
C ILE A 400 5.84 7.67 3.94
N PRO A 401 5.37 7.49 5.19
CA PRO A 401 3.95 7.28 5.43
C PRO A 401 3.12 8.52 5.08
N LEU A 402 3.66 9.73 5.17
CA LEU A 402 2.97 10.95 4.74
C LEU A 402 2.65 10.94 3.25
N GLU A 403 3.58 10.50 2.40
CA GLU A 403 3.35 10.34 0.96
C GLU A 403 2.23 9.33 0.69
N SER A 404 2.35 8.13 1.26
CA SER A 404 1.31 7.10 1.17
C SER A 404 -0.05 7.60 1.67
N PHE A 405 -0.05 8.41 2.72
CA PHE A 405 -1.25 9.04 3.25
C PHE A 405 -1.85 10.04 2.26
N VAL A 406 -1.06 10.94 1.67
CA VAL A 406 -1.56 11.95 0.71
C VAL A 406 -2.19 11.28 -0.53
N TYR A 407 -1.54 10.27 -1.10
CA TYR A 407 -2.07 9.55 -2.26
C TYR A 407 -3.38 8.81 -1.93
N SER A 408 -3.37 8.05 -0.83
CA SER A 408 -4.55 7.28 -0.42
C SER A 408 -5.70 8.17 0.11
N LEU A 409 -5.38 9.29 0.75
CA LEU A 409 -6.33 10.29 1.23
C LEU A 409 -7.13 10.90 0.08
N ARG A 410 -6.52 11.15 -1.08
CA ARG A 410 -7.26 11.64 -2.26
C ARG A 410 -8.34 10.65 -2.67
N THR A 411 -8.00 9.36 -2.76
CA THR A 411 -8.94 8.31 -3.19
C THR A 411 -10.02 8.06 -2.15
N VAL A 412 -9.63 7.85 -0.89
CA VAL A 412 -10.54 7.59 0.24
C VAL A 412 -11.40 8.82 0.54
N GLY A 413 -10.80 10.01 0.55
CA GLY A 413 -11.48 11.29 0.73
C GLY A 413 -12.45 11.59 -0.41
N GLY A 414 -12.10 11.27 -1.66
CA GLY A 414 -13.01 11.34 -2.80
C GLY A 414 -14.22 10.43 -2.65
N ALA A 415 -14.01 9.18 -2.23
CA ALA A 415 -15.10 8.23 -1.95
C ALA A 415 -15.98 8.71 -0.79
N PHE A 416 -15.37 9.23 0.28
CA PHE A 416 -16.07 9.79 1.43
C PHE A 416 -16.91 11.02 1.07
N LEU A 417 -16.37 11.93 0.26
CA LEU A 417 -17.08 13.13 -0.20
C LEU A 417 -18.29 12.76 -1.06
N VAL A 418 -18.16 11.75 -1.93
CA VAL A 418 -19.31 11.20 -2.69
C VAL A 418 -20.37 10.64 -1.76
N MET A 419 -19.97 9.90 -0.72
CA MET A 419 -20.92 9.37 0.29
C MET A 419 -21.59 10.48 1.08
N LEU A 420 -20.85 11.53 1.47
CA LEU A 420 -21.39 12.70 2.18
C LEU A 420 -22.43 13.40 1.31
N ILE A 421 -22.14 13.69 0.05
CA ILE A 421 -23.08 14.31 -0.88
C ILE A 421 -24.33 13.45 -1.08
N ARG A 422 -24.17 12.12 -1.21
CA ARG A 422 -25.31 11.19 -1.29
C ARG A 422 -26.16 11.19 -0.02
N ALA A 423 -25.53 11.24 1.16
CA ALA A 423 -26.22 11.32 2.44
C ALA A 423 -26.99 12.64 2.56
N THR A 424 -26.38 13.77 2.21
CA THR A 424 -27.06 15.07 2.16
C THR A 424 -28.22 15.06 1.17
N ALA A 425 -28.04 14.48 -0.02
CA ALA A 425 -29.11 14.32 -1.00
C ALA A 425 -30.28 13.49 -0.46
N PHE A 426 -29.97 12.41 0.26
CA PHE A 426 -30.97 11.58 0.92
C PHE A 426 -31.72 12.36 2.01
N VAL A 427 -31.02 13.09 2.88
CA VAL A 427 -31.62 13.93 3.92
C VAL A 427 -32.55 14.98 3.32
N LEU A 428 -32.12 15.69 2.27
CA LEU A 428 -32.98 16.67 1.58
C LEU A 428 -34.21 16.01 0.96
N ARG A 429 -34.08 14.81 0.39
CA ARG A 429 -35.22 14.05 -0.15
C ARG A 429 -36.21 13.67 0.95
N VAL A 430 -35.72 13.23 2.10
CA VAL A 430 -36.55 12.88 3.27
C VAL A 430 -37.25 14.12 3.81
N LEU A 431 -36.53 15.22 4.02
CA LEU A 431 -37.11 16.50 4.48
C LEU A 431 -38.18 17.02 3.51
N GLY A 432 -37.93 16.98 2.21
CA GLY A 432 -38.91 17.40 1.20
C GLY A 432 -40.18 16.52 1.16
N ASN A 433 -40.07 15.25 1.57
CA ASN A 433 -41.21 14.36 1.75
C ASN A 433 -41.92 14.61 3.08
N LEU A 434 -41.18 14.82 4.17
CA LEU A 434 -41.71 15.12 5.50
C LEU A 434 -42.52 16.41 5.49
N VAL A 435 -42.02 17.49 4.88
CA VAL A 435 -42.75 18.76 4.75
C VAL A 435 -44.11 18.54 4.08
N ARG A 436 -44.15 17.76 2.99
CA ARG A 436 -45.40 17.42 2.32
C ARG A 436 -46.34 16.55 3.15
N GLN A 437 -45.78 15.63 3.93
CA GLN A 437 -46.58 14.79 4.81
C GLN A 437 -47.14 15.61 5.97
N LEU A 438 -46.35 16.50 6.57
CA LEU A 438 -46.78 17.41 7.62
C LEU A 438 -47.88 18.34 7.13
N CYS A 439 -47.76 18.93 5.93
CA CYS A 439 -48.84 19.72 5.35
C CYS A 439 -50.13 18.90 5.17
N ARG A 440 -50.03 17.63 4.73
CA ARG A 440 -51.21 16.75 4.61
C ARG A 440 -51.83 16.38 5.96
N VAL A 441 -51.00 16.13 6.97
CA VAL A 441 -51.47 15.84 8.33
C VAL A 441 -52.13 17.09 8.94
N LEU A 442 -51.55 18.27 8.78
CA LEU A 442 -52.14 19.54 9.22
C LEU A 442 -53.51 19.79 8.60
N ILE A 443 -53.69 19.45 7.32
CA ILE A 443 -54.98 19.50 6.65
C ILE A 443 -55.97 18.51 7.27
N GLY A 444 -55.53 17.28 7.57
CA GLY A 444 -56.36 16.30 8.26
C GLY A 444 -56.77 16.71 9.67
N VAL A 445 -55.85 17.31 10.44
CA VAL A 445 -56.13 17.85 11.78
C VAL A 445 -57.11 19.01 11.70
N TYR A 446 -56.94 19.90 10.71
CA TYR A 446 -57.86 21.00 10.46
C TYR A 446 -59.25 20.53 10.02
N ASP A 447 -59.33 19.48 9.20
CA ASP A 447 -60.62 18.88 8.83
C ASP A 447 -61.28 18.17 10.05
N PHE A 448 -60.48 17.60 10.96
CA PHE A 448 -60.98 17.01 12.21
C PHE A 448 -61.58 18.07 13.15
N THR A 449 -60.95 19.25 13.29
CA THR A 449 -61.51 20.32 14.13
C THR A 449 -62.82 20.87 13.59
N ILE A 450 -63.12 20.70 12.29
CA ILE A 450 -64.35 21.17 11.63
C ILE A 450 -65.39 20.03 11.44
N VAL A 451 -65.26 18.90 12.14
CA VAL A 451 -66.13 17.72 11.95
C VAL A 451 -67.62 17.98 12.17
N LEU A 452 -68.00 18.80 13.16
CA LEU A 452 -69.41 19.08 13.50
C LEU A 452 -70.19 19.74 12.33
N PRO A 453 -69.74 20.87 11.75
CA PRO A 453 -70.33 21.44 10.54
C PRO A 453 -70.27 20.50 9.33
N LEU A 454 -69.19 19.72 9.20
CA LEU A 454 -68.99 18.78 8.09
C LEU A 454 -70.01 17.64 8.09
N LEU A 455 -70.41 17.13 9.26
CA LEU A 455 -71.45 16.12 9.39
C LEU A 455 -72.83 16.69 9.02
N VAL A 456 -73.14 17.90 9.47
CA VAL A 456 -74.39 18.60 9.10
C VAL A 456 -74.45 18.84 7.59
N GLU A 457 -73.37 19.31 6.98
CA GLU A 457 -73.29 19.52 5.52
C GLU A 457 -73.45 18.19 4.74
N ARG A 458 -72.81 17.11 5.20
CA ARG A 458 -72.92 15.77 4.56
C ARG A 458 -74.32 15.19 4.69
N LEU A 459 -74.97 15.33 5.85
CA LEU A 459 -76.35 14.89 6.06
C LEU A 459 -77.33 15.67 5.19
N VAL A 460 -77.16 16.99 5.08
CA VAL A 460 -77.99 17.84 4.21
C VAL A 460 -77.76 17.52 2.73
N LYS A 461 -76.51 17.26 2.31
CA LYS A 461 -76.22 16.84 0.93
C LYS A 461 -76.73 15.43 0.60
N ALA A 462 -76.63 14.48 1.52
CA ALA A 462 -77.17 13.14 1.36
C ALA A 462 -78.70 13.16 1.22
N ALA A 463 -79.38 13.92 2.08
CA ALA A 463 -80.83 14.15 1.99
C ALA A 463 -81.25 14.83 0.67
N ARG A 464 -80.40 15.71 0.12
CA ARG A 464 -80.66 16.36 -1.17
C ARG A 464 -80.38 15.46 -2.38
N SER A 465 -79.44 14.52 -2.29
CA SER A 465 -79.18 13.54 -3.36
C SER A 465 -80.20 12.39 -3.41
N GLU A 466 -80.83 12.04 -2.28
CA GLU A 466 -81.96 11.09 -2.25
C GLU A 466 -83.23 11.69 -2.89
N GLY A 467 -83.38 13.03 -2.90
CA GLY A 467 -84.47 13.71 -3.61
C GLY A 467 -84.32 13.66 -5.14
N ASP A 468 -83.10 13.85 -5.66
CA ASP A 468 -82.81 13.99 -7.10
C ASP A 468 -82.83 12.63 -7.85
N SER A 469 -82.64 11.52 -7.13
CA SER A 469 -82.73 10.15 -7.67
C SER A 469 -84.18 9.65 -7.79
N SER A 470 -85.16 10.38 -7.25
CA SER A 470 -86.59 10.05 -7.36
C SER A 470 -87.26 10.62 -8.63
N GLU A 471 -86.63 11.59 -9.31
CA GLU A 471 -87.22 12.31 -10.45
C GLU A 471 -86.80 11.76 -11.83
N SER A 472 -85.87 10.79 -11.89
CA SER A 472 -85.41 10.17 -13.14
C SER A 472 -85.84 8.70 -13.29
N ARG A 473 -87.15 8.40 -13.15
CA ARG A 473 -87.74 7.15 -13.67
C ARG A 473 -88.54 7.47 -14.94
N PRO A 474 -88.06 7.12 -16.14
CA PRO A 474 -88.87 7.29 -17.34
C PRO A 474 -90.03 6.29 -17.34
N VAL A 475 -91.19 6.84 -17.69
CA VAL A 475 -92.48 6.19 -17.88
C VAL A 475 -92.36 4.98 -18.82
N LYS A 476 -92.91 3.84 -18.38
CA LYS A 476 -93.23 2.68 -19.24
C LYS A 476 -94.02 3.14 -20.46
N ARG A 477 -93.47 2.96 -21.67
CA ARG A 477 -94.29 2.82 -22.88
C ARG A 477 -94.66 1.36 -23.05
N ALA A 478 -95.96 1.09 -22.95
CA ALA A 478 -96.61 -0.08 -23.52
C ALA A 478 -97.11 0.28 -24.93
N ALA A 479 -97.15 -0.75 -25.78
CA ALA A 479 -97.53 -0.78 -27.21
C ALA A 479 -96.43 -0.30 -28.18
#